data_AF-A0A2V8ML93-F1
#
_entry.id   AF-A0A2V8ML93-F1
#
_cell.length_a   1.000
_cell.length_b   1.000
_cell.length_c   1.000
_cell.angle_alpha   90.00
_cell.angle_beta   90.00
_cell.angle_gamma   90.00
#
_symmetry.space_group_name_H-M   'P 1'
#
loop_
_entity.id
_entity.type
_entity.pdbx_description
1 polymer ?
#
loop_
_entity_poly.entity_id
_entity_poly.type
_entity_poly.pdbx_seq_one_letter_code
_entity_poly.pdbx_strand_id
1 'polypeptide(L)'
;MNPSFTGPVLLKKQSQWFDPAAFSPPTVRTWGNLGRGTLRGPGLQTVDLSVMKNTSLSERVALQFRAEGFNVLNHTNLGPPNPIVFSGTSVSPSAGLITTLASDSRRIQFGLKLIY
;
A
#
# COMPACT_ATOMS: atom_id res chain seq x y z
N MET A 1 -19.78 10.85 -12.26
CA MET A 1 -19.24 11.95 -11.44
C MET A 1 -20.39 12.86 -11.06
N ASN A 2 -20.41 13.35 -9.82
CA ASN A 2 -21.42 14.32 -9.38
C ASN A 2 -21.04 15.72 -9.92
N PRO A 3 -21.83 16.31 -10.83
CA PRO A 3 -21.50 17.61 -11.43
C PRO A 3 -21.60 18.78 -10.43
N SER A 4 -22.35 18.61 -9.34
CA SER A 4 -22.53 19.64 -8.31
C SER A 4 -21.51 19.55 -7.17
N PHE A 5 -20.61 18.56 -7.21
CA PHE A 5 -19.60 18.40 -6.16
C PHE A 5 -18.54 19.49 -6.25
N THR A 6 -18.22 20.08 -5.11
CA THR A 6 -17.16 21.09 -4.97
C THR A 6 -16.19 20.63 -3.89
N GLY A 7 -14.89 20.61 -4.20
CA GLY A 7 -13.85 20.23 -3.24
C GLY A 7 -12.91 19.13 -3.75
N PRO A 8 -11.98 18.68 -2.89
CA PRO A 8 -11.04 17.63 -3.24
C PRO A 8 -11.71 16.26 -3.27
N VAL A 9 -11.63 15.55 -4.41
CA VAL A 9 -12.09 14.16 -4.51
C VAL A 9 -11.26 13.23 -3.62
N LEU A 10 -9.95 13.44 -3.54
CA LEU A 10 -9.03 12.66 -2.70
C LEU A 10 -8.73 13.42 -1.41
N LEU A 11 -9.26 12.92 -0.30
CA LEU A 11 -9.04 13.45 1.04
C LEU A 11 -7.74 12.94 1.66
N LYS A 12 -7.24 11.79 1.20
CA LYS A 12 -5.98 11.16 1.63
C LYS A 12 -5.91 10.83 3.13
N LYS A 13 -7.06 10.55 3.75
CA LYS A 13 -7.16 10.06 5.14
C LYS A 13 -7.43 8.57 5.14
N GLN A 14 -6.87 7.83 6.09
CA GLN A 14 -7.08 6.37 6.19
C GLN A 14 -8.56 6.00 6.40
N SER A 15 -9.27 6.77 7.23
CA SER A 15 -10.70 6.55 7.51
C SER A 15 -11.61 6.87 6.32
N GLN A 16 -11.17 7.73 5.40
CA GLN A 16 -11.93 8.18 4.25
C GLN A 16 -10.98 8.77 3.21
N TRP A 17 -10.51 7.93 2.29
CA TRP A 17 -9.46 8.30 1.33
C TRP A 17 -9.96 9.21 0.23
N PHE A 18 -11.23 9.06 -0.15
CA PHE A 18 -11.93 9.90 -1.11
C PHE A 18 -13.29 10.32 -0.57
N ASP A 19 -13.83 11.42 -1.06
CA ASP A 19 -15.17 11.86 -0.73
C ASP A 19 -16.22 11.12 -1.60
N PRO A 20 -17.12 10.30 -1.01
CA PRO A 20 -18.17 9.63 -1.76
C PRO A 20 -19.14 10.61 -2.46
N ALA A 21 -19.29 11.84 -1.94
CA ALA A 21 -20.16 12.86 -2.52
C ALA A 21 -19.66 13.36 -3.90
N ALA A 22 -18.39 13.10 -4.24
CA ALA A 22 -17.84 13.37 -5.57
C ALA A 22 -18.44 12.48 -6.67
N PHE A 23 -19.11 11.40 -6.27
CA PHE A 23 -19.70 10.44 -7.17
C PHE A 23 -21.22 10.48 -7.06
N SER A 24 -21.88 10.04 -8.12
CA SER A 24 -23.31 9.80 -8.16
C SER A 24 -23.54 8.50 -8.94
N PRO A 25 -24.55 7.69 -8.57
CA PRO A 25 -24.93 6.55 -9.38
C PRO A 25 -25.37 7.02 -10.77
N PRO A 26 -25.06 6.28 -11.83
CA PRO A 26 -25.56 6.60 -13.17
C PRO A 26 -27.08 6.45 -13.19
N THR A 27 -27.74 7.12 -14.14
CA THR A 27 -29.17 6.92 -14.39
C THR A 27 -29.44 5.43 -14.66
N VAL A 28 -30.56 4.90 -14.17
CA VAL A 28 -30.94 3.50 -14.38
C VAL A 28 -30.84 3.17 -15.88
N ARG A 29 -30.26 2.01 -16.20
CA ARG A 29 -29.99 1.56 -17.58
C ARG A 29 -28.96 2.38 -18.37
N THR A 30 -28.15 3.22 -17.71
CA THR A 30 -27.06 3.95 -18.36
C THR A 30 -25.69 3.56 -17.81
N TRP A 31 -24.65 3.78 -18.61
CA TRP A 31 -23.26 3.61 -18.20
C TRP A 31 -22.77 4.85 -17.45
N GLY A 32 -21.90 4.65 -16.47
CA GLY A 32 -21.20 5.74 -15.80
C GLY A 32 -20.15 6.39 -16.69
N ASN A 33 -19.78 7.64 -16.37
CA ASN A 33 -18.78 8.43 -17.07
C ASN A 33 -17.44 8.55 -16.31
N LEU A 34 -17.21 7.69 -15.32
CA LEU A 34 -16.02 7.78 -14.48
C LEU A 34 -14.78 7.28 -15.24
N GLY A 35 -13.78 8.14 -15.38
CA GLY A 35 -12.51 7.79 -16.04
C GLY A 35 -11.67 6.80 -15.23
N ARG A 36 -10.88 5.97 -15.93
CA ARG A 36 -9.87 5.10 -15.30
C ARG A 36 -8.83 5.93 -14.55
N GLY A 37 -8.46 5.50 -13.34
CA GLY A 37 -7.44 6.17 -12.53
C GLY A 37 -7.93 7.44 -11.81
N THR A 38 -9.24 7.68 -11.76
CA THR A 38 -9.82 8.79 -10.96
C THR A 38 -9.55 8.59 -9.46
N LEU A 39 -9.67 7.35 -8.96
CA LEU A 39 -9.27 6.99 -7.60
C LEU A 39 -7.85 6.44 -7.64
N ARG A 40 -6.95 7.05 -6.86
CA ARG A 40 -5.57 6.60 -6.67
C ARG A 40 -5.35 6.36 -5.19
N GLY A 41 -4.80 5.20 -4.85
CA GLY A 41 -4.50 4.83 -3.46
C GLY A 41 -3.31 5.59 -2.87
N PRO A 42 -2.97 5.30 -1.61
CA PRO A 42 -1.73 5.74 -0.98
C PRO A 42 -0.50 5.35 -1.81
N GLY A 43 0.56 6.15 -1.69
CA GLY A 43 1.86 5.76 -2.22
C GLY A 43 2.47 4.62 -1.41
N LEU A 44 3.39 3.88 -2.02
CA LEU A 44 4.18 2.85 -1.36
C LEU A 44 5.64 3.32 -1.28
N GLN A 45 6.22 3.28 -0.08
CA GLN A 45 7.60 3.59 0.20
C GLN A 45 8.19 2.55 1.14
N THR A 46 9.25 1.90 0.69
CA THR A 46 9.98 0.89 1.47
C THR A 46 11.47 1.09 1.25
N VAL A 47 12.24 0.89 2.32
CA VAL A 47 13.70 0.84 2.26
C VAL A 47 14.12 -0.54 2.76
N ASP A 48 14.84 -1.28 1.91
CA ASP A 48 15.37 -2.60 2.21
C ASP A 48 16.90 -2.55 2.20
N LEU A 49 17.54 -3.30 3.10
CA LEU A 49 18.99 -3.30 3.29
C LEU A 49 19.52 -4.72 3.44
N SER A 50 20.64 -5.02 2.80
CA SER A 50 21.39 -6.26 3.01
C SER A 50 22.84 -5.96 3.31
N VAL A 51 23.37 -6.58 4.36
CA VAL A 51 24.77 -6.48 4.77
C VAL A 51 25.35 -7.89 4.82
N MET A 52 26.49 -8.08 4.14
CA MET A 52 27.21 -9.35 4.13
C MET A 52 28.65 -9.10 4.55
N LYS A 53 29.18 -9.97 5.41
CA LYS A 53 30.57 -9.95 5.83
C LYS A 53 31.16 -11.35 5.75
N ASN A 54 32.26 -11.46 5.01
CA ASN A 54 33.08 -12.67 5.00
C ASN A 54 34.19 -12.52 6.04
N THR A 55 34.33 -13.52 6.89
CA THR A 55 35.40 -13.63 7.88
C THR A 55 36.20 -14.89 7.55
N SER A 56 37.47 -14.75 7.19
CA SER A 56 38.36 -15.90 6.96
C SER A 56 38.58 -16.63 8.28
N LEU A 57 38.32 -17.93 8.31
CA LEU A 57 38.59 -18.80 9.45
C LEU A 57 39.93 -19.52 9.28
N SER A 58 40.28 -19.89 8.06
CA SER A 58 41.58 -20.47 7.66
C SER A 58 41.91 -20.11 6.20
N GLU A 59 43.01 -20.64 5.67
CA GLU A 59 43.42 -20.45 4.27
C GLU A 59 42.42 -21.01 3.25
N ARG A 60 41.63 -22.01 3.64
CA ARG A 60 40.64 -22.67 2.76
C ARG A 60 39.20 -22.45 3.22
N VAL A 61 38.99 -21.97 4.44
CA VAL A 61 37.65 -21.87 5.06
C VAL A 61 37.32 -20.43 5.40
N ALA A 62 36.13 -19.97 4.98
CA ALA A 62 35.59 -18.67 5.34
C ALA A 62 34.15 -18.79 5.85
N LEU A 63 33.77 -17.89 6.75
CA LEU A 63 32.42 -17.77 7.28
C LEU A 63 31.76 -16.50 6.74
N GLN A 64 30.65 -16.66 6.03
CA GLN A 64 29.82 -15.54 5.61
C GLN A 64 28.68 -15.34 6.59
N PHE A 65 28.64 -14.17 7.21
CA PHE A 65 27.49 -13.67 7.95
C PHE A 65 26.68 -12.74 7.05
N ARG A 66 25.36 -12.90 7.08
CA ARG A 66 24.41 -12.08 6.33
C ARG A 66 23.32 -11.58 7.26
N ALA A 67 23.04 -10.28 7.18
CA ALA A 67 21.87 -9.65 7.77
C ALA A 67 21.05 -8.98 6.67
N GLU A 68 19.77 -9.31 6.58
CA GLU A 68 18.83 -8.70 5.63
C GLU A 68 17.69 -8.05 6.42
N GLY A 69 17.41 -6.79 6.14
CA GLY A 69 16.33 -6.02 6.71
C GLY A 69 15.38 -5.56 5.61
N PHE A 70 14.10 -5.85 5.76
CA PHE A 70 13.01 -5.36 4.92
C PHE A 70 12.21 -4.32 5.66
N ASN A 71 11.79 -3.26 4.97
CA ASN A 71 11.13 -2.09 5.56
C ASN A 71 11.90 -1.57 6.79
N VAL A 72 13.20 -1.28 6.63
CA VAL A 72 14.10 -0.94 7.75
C VAL A 72 13.68 0.33 8.49
N LEU A 73 13.03 1.26 7.79
CA LEU A 73 12.45 2.49 8.36
C LEU A 73 11.10 2.25 9.05
N ASN A 74 10.55 1.04 8.97
CA ASN A 74 9.25 0.66 9.53
C ASN A 74 8.11 1.61 9.06
N HIS A 75 8.14 2.02 7.79
CA HIS A 75 7.11 2.86 7.20
C HIS A 75 5.84 2.04 6.98
N THR A 76 4.70 2.56 7.43
CA THR A 76 3.40 1.90 7.26
C THR A 76 2.84 2.18 5.87
N ASN A 77 2.92 1.19 4.98
CA ASN A 77 2.29 1.27 3.67
C ASN A 77 0.82 0.84 3.77
N LEU A 78 -0.08 1.80 3.63
CA LEU A 78 -1.52 1.57 3.63
C LEU A 78 -1.95 0.85 2.34
N GLY A 79 -2.91 -0.06 2.46
CA GLY A 79 -3.54 -0.76 1.35
C GLY A 79 -4.42 0.15 0.49
N PRO A 80 -5.00 -0.39 -0.59
CA PRO A 80 -5.95 0.35 -1.41
C PRO A 80 -7.22 0.68 -0.60
N PRO A 81 -7.82 1.86 -0.80
CA PRO A 81 -9.12 2.19 -0.21
C PRO A 81 -10.23 1.34 -0.84
N ASN A 82 -11.30 1.10 -0.08
CA ASN A 82 -12.47 0.42 -0.60
C ASN A 82 -13.07 1.22 -1.79
N PRO A 83 -13.09 0.65 -3.01
CA PRO A 83 -13.55 1.36 -4.20
C PRO A 83 -15.08 1.38 -4.33
N ILE A 84 -15.81 0.63 -3.50
CA ILE A 84 -17.27 0.54 -3.56
C ILE A 84 -17.88 1.79 -2.93
N VAL A 85 -18.31 2.73 -3.78
CA VAL A 85 -18.90 4.01 -3.34
C VAL A 85 -20.36 3.88 -2.93
N PHE A 86 -21.13 3.01 -3.58
CA PHE A 86 -22.57 2.87 -3.38
C PHE A 86 -22.96 1.43 -3.03
N SER A 87 -23.94 1.28 -2.15
CA SER A 87 -24.66 0.04 -1.88
C SER A 87 -26.13 0.28 -2.21
N GLY A 88 -26.57 -0.18 -3.39
CA GLY A 88 -27.85 0.24 -3.97
C GLY A 88 -27.84 1.74 -4.30
N THR A 89 -28.80 2.48 -3.78
CA THR A 89 -28.93 3.94 -3.98
C THR A 89 -28.24 4.78 -2.91
N SER A 90 -27.72 4.15 -1.86
CA SER A 90 -27.09 4.83 -0.72
C SER A 90 -25.57 4.79 -0.81
N VAL A 91 -24.91 5.80 -0.25
CA VAL A 91 -23.45 5.78 -0.07
C VAL A 91 -23.06 4.62 0.86
N SER A 92 -22.06 3.84 0.45
CA SER A 92 -21.50 2.79 1.27
C SER A 92 -20.79 3.39 2.50
N PRO A 93 -21.06 2.91 3.73
CA PRO A 93 -20.42 3.43 4.93
C PRO A 93 -18.92 3.16 4.98
N SER A 94 -18.43 2.23 4.15
CA SER A 94 -17.00 1.90 4.04
C SER A 94 -16.37 2.48 2.78
N ALA A 95 -17.06 3.33 2.02
CA ALA A 95 -16.52 3.98 0.83
C ALA A 95 -15.25 4.77 1.17
N GLY A 96 -14.14 4.44 0.51
CA GLY A 96 -12.86 5.12 0.75
C GLY A 96 -12.13 4.69 2.01
N LEU A 97 -12.68 3.79 2.83
CA LEU A 97 -12.00 3.28 4.03
C LEU A 97 -10.81 2.38 3.65
N ILE A 98 -9.68 2.54 4.32
CA ILE A 98 -8.53 1.64 4.22
C ILE A 98 -8.42 0.80 5.49
N THR A 99 -8.60 -0.50 5.35
CA THR A 99 -8.56 -1.49 6.45
C THR A 99 -7.38 -2.45 6.36
N THR A 100 -6.55 -2.32 5.33
CA THR A 100 -5.43 -3.24 5.05
C THR A 100 -4.12 -2.49 4.91
N LEU A 101 -3.02 -3.24 4.98
CA LEU A 101 -1.67 -2.78 4.66
C LEU A 101 -1.26 -3.33 3.29
N ALA A 102 -0.45 -2.56 2.56
CA ALA A 102 0.11 -2.96 1.28
C ALA A 102 1.44 -3.70 1.39
N SER A 103 2.10 -3.65 2.55
CA SER A 103 3.36 -4.34 2.82
C SER A 103 3.41 -4.88 4.24
N ASP A 104 4.30 -5.85 4.46
CA ASP A 104 4.66 -6.30 5.80
C ASP A 104 5.29 -5.16 6.63
N SER A 105 5.22 -5.32 7.94
CA SER A 105 6.03 -4.56 8.90
C SER A 105 7.51 -4.88 8.73
N ARG A 106 8.37 -4.13 9.43
CA ARG A 106 9.82 -4.39 9.42
C ARG A 106 10.16 -5.84 9.75
N ARG A 107 10.97 -6.47 8.91
CA ARG A 107 11.48 -7.83 9.10
C ARG A 107 12.98 -7.84 9.01
N ILE A 108 13.65 -8.52 9.94
CA ILE A 108 15.10 -8.67 9.95
C ILE A 108 15.40 -10.16 10.04
N GLN A 109 16.28 -10.64 9.16
CA GLN A 109 16.71 -12.03 9.12
C GLN A 109 18.23 -12.14 9.06
N PHE A 110 18.74 -13.21 9.65
CA PHE A 110 20.16 -13.50 9.75
C PHE A 110 20.46 -14.85 9.09
N GLY A 111 21.59 -14.92 8.40
CA GLY A 111 22.08 -16.13 7.75
C GLY A 111 23.56 -16.33 8.04
N LEU A 112 23.94 -17.59 8.19
CA LEU A 112 25.33 -18.00 8.33
C LEU A 112 25.65 -19.07 7.30
N LYS A 113 26.74 -18.88 6.56
CA LYS A 113 27.20 -19.84 5.54
C LYS A 113 28.68 -20.14 5.74
N LEU A 114 29.03 -21.41 5.86
CA LEU A 114 30.40 -21.89 5.79
C LEU A 114 30.81 -22.07 4.32
N ILE A 115 31.98 -21.56 3.96
CA ILE A 115 32.59 -21.64 2.63
C ILE A 115 33.89 -22.42 2.82
N TYR A 116 34.10 -23.48 2.04
CA TYR A 116 35.23 -24.41 2.12
C TYR A 116 35.64 -24.89 0.74
#